data_AF-A0A2H9UHH4-F1
#
_entry.id   AF-A0A2H9UHH4-F1
#
_cell.length_a   1.000
_cell.length_b   1.000
_cell.length_c   1.000
_cell.angle_alpha   90.00
_cell.angle_beta   90.00
_cell.angle_gamma   90.00
#
_symmetry.space_group_name_H-M   'P 1'
#
loop_
_entity.id
_entity.type
_entity.pdbx_description
1 polymer ?
#
loop_
_entity_poly.entity_id
_entity_poly.type
_entity_poly.pdbx_seq_one_letter_code
_entity_poly.pdbx_strand_id
1 'polypeptide(L)'
;MSQSCHDSDLGINFLTEISPHEVSWDEHRSDAESVKILYNYSVELSKYADRINGCSGILKFGVNPDQGKLVLKQAFFCRVRHCPVCQWRRSLLWRAVMFQQLPNIQERFPTHRWVFLTLTVKNPPVTELRDTLKHMNDSWKRLIETKRFKSGVAGFIRTTEVTRGNDGDMMAHPHFHALLLVKPSYFKGQGYIKQGDWVEMWSKALRADYLPSVNVKAVKATLDEKGRKQLDKAICETLKYSVKPSDLALERDKGAWLHEMTKQVHKMRFIATGGVLKGILKPEDEITTEEMISSSEEVQDVGEARVAFQFRPEYRKYVYAPKYNEY
;
A
#
# COMPACT_ATOMS: atom_id res chain seq x y z
N MET A 1 -15.18 62.04 -7.35
CA MET A 1 -14.96 61.08 -8.45
C MET A 1 -14.56 59.77 -7.83
N SER A 2 -15.38 58.75 -8.07
CA SER A 2 -15.43 57.46 -7.40
C SER A 2 -14.20 56.60 -7.63
N GLN A 3 -13.81 55.88 -6.56
CA GLN A 3 -12.98 54.67 -6.60
C GLN A 3 -13.46 53.69 -7.68
N SER A 4 -12.51 53.04 -8.34
CA SER A 4 -12.70 51.75 -8.98
C SER A 4 -11.49 50.88 -8.66
N CYS A 5 -11.61 50.13 -7.57
CA CYS A 5 -10.89 48.88 -7.34
C CYS A 5 -11.51 47.76 -8.19
N HIS A 6 -10.71 46.71 -8.41
CA HIS A 6 -11.07 45.39 -8.94
C HIS A 6 -11.14 45.25 -10.46
N ASP A 7 -10.04 44.76 -11.04
CA ASP A 7 -10.12 43.46 -11.70
C ASP A 7 -8.87 42.65 -11.34
N SER A 8 -9.11 41.58 -10.60
CA SER A 8 -8.11 40.66 -10.07
C SER A 8 -7.84 39.55 -11.08
N ASP A 9 -6.65 39.54 -11.68
CA ASP A 9 -6.03 38.32 -12.21
C ASP A 9 -5.65 37.40 -11.04
N LEU A 10 -6.64 36.83 -10.36
CA LEU A 10 -6.44 35.78 -9.38
C LEU A 10 -6.44 34.45 -10.11
N GLY A 11 -5.28 34.09 -10.66
CA GLY A 11 -5.04 32.75 -11.20
C GLY A 11 -5.39 31.67 -10.17
N ILE A 12 -5.95 30.56 -10.64
CA ILE A 12 -6.21 29.38 -9.82
C ILE A 12 -4.87 28.83 -9.35
N ASN A 13 -4.61 28.89 -8.05
CA ASN A 13 -3.36 28.38 -7.48
C ASN A 13 -3.50 26.90 -7.15
N PHE A 14 -2.88 26.03 -7.97
CA PHE A 14 -2.87 24.59 -7.72
C PHE A 14 -1.79 24.20 -6.70
N LEU A 15 -2.05 23.16 -5.89
CA LEU A 15 -1.08 22.62 -4.94
C LEU A 15 0.24 22.25 -5.62
N THR A 16 0.18 21.61 -6.79
CA THR A 16 1.37 21.16 -7.53
C THR A 16 2.15 22.29 -8.19
N GLU A 17 1.56 23.47 -8.37
CA GLU A 17 2.28 24.64 -8.85
C GLU A 17 3.07 25.29 -7.72
N ILE A 18 2.50 25.30 -6.51
CA ILE A 18 3.16 25.81 -5.29
C ILE A 18 4.19 24.80 -4.75
N SER A 19 3.87 23.51 -4.82
CA SER A 19 4.72 22.42 -4.31
C SER A 19 4.67 21.21 -5.27
N PRO A 20 5.51 21.19 -6.31
CA PRO A 20 5.52 20.11 -7.31
C PRO A 20 5.72 18.70 -6.73
N HIS A 21 6.38 18.59 -5.56
CA HIS A 21 6.61 17.32 -4.88
C HIS A 21 5.35 16.70 -4.25
N GLU A 22 4.26 17.46 -4.13
CA GLU A 22 2.99 16.99 -3.56
C GLU A 22 2.04 16.37 -4.62
N VAL A 23 2.52 16.13 -5.85
CA VAL A 23 1.74 15.58 -6.98
C VAL A 23 1.00 14.28 -6.65
N SER A 24 1.54 13.44 -5.77
CA SER A 24 0.88 12.19 -5.36
C SER A 24 -0.46 12.42 -4.67
N TRP A 25 -0.70 13.59 -4.06
CA TRP A 25 -2.03 13.93 -3.55
C TRP A 25 -3.05 14.05 -4.68
N ASP A 26 -2.71 14.80 -5.74
CA ASP A 26 -3.56 14.95 -6.93
C ASP A 26 -3.83 13.59 -7.57
N GLU A 27 -2.78 12.80 -7.82
CA GLU A 27 -2.88 11.48 -8.45
C GLU A 27 -3.81 10.54 -7.66
N HIS A 28 -3.55 10.36 -6.36
CA HIS A 28 -4.34 9.43 -5.56
C HIS A 28 -5.75 9.92 -5.26
N ARG A 29 -5.96 11.24 -5.13
CA ARG A 29 -7.33 11.76 -4.94
C ARG A 29 -8.13 11.77 -6.24
N SER A 30 -7.47 11.97 -7.38
CA SER A 30 -8.01 11.73 -8.71
C SER A 30 -8.46 10.27 -8.85
N ASP A 31 -7.58 9.30 -8.60
CA ASP A 31 -7.97 7.87 -8.64
C ASP A 31 -9.14 7.57 -7.69
N ALA A 32 -9.15 8.16 -6.50
CA ALA A 32 -10.25 8.01 -5.55
C ALA A 32 -11.58 8.60 -6.07
N GLU A 33 -11.53 9.67 -6.86
CA GLU A 33 -12.70 10.22 -7.54
C GLU A 33 -13.27 9.22 -8.56
N SER A 34 -12.41 8.56 -9.34
CA SER A 34 -12.85 7.52 -10.28
C SER A 34 -13.43 6.30 -9.55
N VAL A 35 -12.78 5.83 -8.49
CA VAL A 35 -13.29 4.72 -7.66
C VAL A 35 -14.63 5.07 -7.01
N LYS A 36 -14.81 6.32 -6.55
CA LYS A 36 -16.09 6.81 -6.03
C LYS A 36 -17.20 6.70 -7.07
N ILE A 37 -16.95 7.20 -8.28
CA ILE A 37 -17.90 7.13 -9.40
C ILE A 37 -18.25 5.67 -9.69
N LEU A 38 -17.26 4.78 -9.70
CA LEU A 38 -17.49 3.36 -9.94
C LEU A 38 -18.35 2.71 -8.86
N TYR A 39 -18.17 3.05 -7.59
CA TYR A 39 -19.07 2.56 -6.53
C TYR A 39 -20.52 3.02 -6.68
N ASN A 40 -20.77 4.21 -7.24
CA ASN A 40 -22.14 4.72 -7.44
C ASN A 40 -22.97 3.92 -8.46
N TYR A 41 -22.35 3.09 -9.30
CA TYR A 41 -23.08 2.15 -10.16
C TYR A 41 -23.75 1.01 -9.38
N SER A 42 -23.45 0.84 -8.09
CA SER A 42 -24.06 -0.16 -7.22
C SER A 42 -24.79 0.49 -6.05
N VAL A 43 -26.12 0.32 -6.00
CA VAL A 43 -26.95 0.82 -4.89
C VAL A 43 -26.52 0.21 -3.56
N GLU A 44 -26.09 -1.06 -3.55
CA GLU A 44 -25.62 -1.76 -2.35
C GLU A 44 -24.32 -1.17 -1.79
N LEU A 45 -23.47 -0.65 -2.68
CA LEU A 45 -22.12 -0.18 -2.36
C LEU A 45 -21.97 1.35 -2.39
N SER A 46 -23.04 2.09 -2.67
CA SER A 46 -23.06 3.57 -2.74
C SER A 46 -22.53 4.24 -1.46
N LYS A 47 -22.77 3.64 -0.29
CA LYS A 47 -22.20 4.10 1.00
C LYS A 47 -20.67 4.20 0.99
N TYR A 48 -19.97 3.40 0.17
CA TYR A 48 -18.53 3.50 0.01
C TYR A 48 -18.15 4.73 -0.81
N ALA A 49 -18.95 5.07 -1.84
CA ALA A 49 -18.78 6.30 -2.60
C ALA A 49 -18.94 7.54 -1.69
N ASP A 50 -19.99 7.60 -0.87
CA ASP A 50 -20.22 8.73 0.05
C ASP A 50 -19.03 8.96 0.99
N ARG A 51 -18.49 7.87 1.55
CA ARG A 51 -17.30 7.92 2.40
C ARG A 51 -16.06 8.38 1.65
N ILE A 52 -15.83 7.84 0.44
CA ILE A 52 -14.69 8.23 -0.39
C ILE A 52 -14.79 9.70 -0.81
N ASN A 53 -16.00 10.20 -1.06
CA ASN A 53 -16.23 11.60 -1.42
C ASN A 53 -15.64 12.57 -0.40
N GLY A 54 -15.85 12.30 0.90
CA GLY A 54 -15.29 13.09 1.99
C GLY A 54 -13.79 12.86 2.23
N CYS A 55 -13.21 11.79 1.68
CA CYS A 55 -11.80 11.45 1.91
C CYS A 55 -10.88 12.51 1.31
N SER A 56 -9.99 13.04 2.16
CA SER A 56 -9.00 14.07 1.85
C SER A 56 -9.57 15.22 1.02
N GLY A 57 -10.84 15.61 1.23
CA GLY A 57 -11.43 16.72 0.48
C GLY A 57 -10.74 18.06 0.73
N ILE A 58 -10.15 18.21 1.92
CA ILE A 58 -9.31 19.34 2.32
C ILE A 58 -8.02 18.78 2.92
N LEU A 59 -6.89 19.33 2.48
CA LEU A 59 -5.57 19.12 3.07
C LEU A 59 -5.14 20.42 3.74
N LYS A 60 -4.63 20.33 4.97
CA LYS A 60 -4.01 21.49 5.63
C LYS A 60 -2.55 21.21 5.93
N PHE A 61 -1.70 22.11 5.47
CA PHE A 61 -0.26 22.03 5.60
C PHE A 61 0.26 23.11 6.53
N GLY A 62 1.21 22.76 7.39
CA GLY A 62 2.11 23.77 7.94
C GLY A 62 3.20 24.08 6.93
N VAL A 63 3.72 25.31 6.95
CA VAL A 63 4.83 25.73 6.08
C VAL A 63 6.11 25.70 6.90
N ASN A 64 7.09 24.94 6.43
CA ASN A 64 8.42 24.94 7.05
C ASN A 64 9.08 26.32 6.87
N PRO A 65 9.46 27.01 7.97
CA PRO A 65 10.01 28.37 7.89
C PRO A 65 11.28 28.49 7.06
N ASP A 66 12.14 27.47 7.06
CA ASP A 66 13.48 27.55 6.49
C ASP A 66 13.49 27.27 4.98
N GLN A 67 12.56 26.44 4.50
CA GLN A 67 12.57 25.91 3.13
C GLN A 67 11.26 26.15 2.37
N GLY A 68 10.23 26.70 3.02
CA GLY A 68 8.89 26.84 2.44
C GLY A 68 8.20 25.49 2.15
N LYS A 69 8.79 24.38 2.60
CA LYS A 69 8.28 23.03 2.36
C LYS A 69 6.94 22.83 3.08
N LEU A 70 5.96 22.29 2.37
CA LEU A 70 4.68 21.94 2.96
C LEU A 70 4.80 20.65 3.77
N VAL A 71 4.22 20.65 4.97
CA VAL A 71 4.15 19.49 5.86
C VAL A 71 2.69 19.24 6.16
N LEU A 72 2.15 18.09 5.75
CA LEU A 72 0.74 17.78 6.03
C LEU A 72 0.51 17.71 7.54
N LYS A 73 -0.48 18.44 8.03
CA LYS A 73 -0.87 18.47 9.45
C LYS A 73 -2.29 18.01 9.70
N GLN A 74 -3.19 18.18 8.73
CA GLN A 74 -4.57 17.73 8.86
C GLN A 74 -5.14 17.24 7.53
N ALA A 75 -5.78 16.08 7.59
CA ALA A 75 -6.61 15.53 6.52
C ALA A 75 -7.62 14.56 7.14
N PHE A 76 -8.77 14.38 6.48
CA PHE A 76 -9.71 13.31 6.81
C PHE A 76 -9.47 12.08 5.95
N PHE A 77 -9.42 10.89 6.55
CA PHE A 77 -9.28 9.63 5.82
C PHE A 77 -10.50 8.72 6.05
N CYS A 78 -11.18 8.36 4.97
CA CYS A 78 -12.44 7.61 5.05
C CYS A 78 -12.30 6.16 5.50
N ARG A 79 -11.09 5.57 5.47
CA ARG A 79 -10.77 4.17 5.81
C ARG A 79 -11.47 3.11 4.94
N VAL A 80 -12.05 3.49 3.81
CA VAL A 80 -12.56 2.51 2.85
C VAL A 80 -11.37 1.77 2.25
N ARG A 81 -11.41 0.43 2.27
CA ARG A 81 -10.29 -0.45 1.88
C ARG A 81 -9.74 -0.15 0.48
N HIS A 82 -10.63 0.19 -0.45
CA HIS A 82 -10.31 0.46 -1.85
C HIS A 82 -10.25 1.94 -2.19
N CYS A 83 -10.27 2.84 -1.18
CA CYS A 83 -9.96 4.25 -1.42
C CYS A 83 -8.46 4.39 -1.73
N PRO A 84 -8.07 4.83 -2.94
CA PRO A 84 -6.66 4.98 -3.32
C PRO A 84 -5.85 5.87 -2.37
N VAL A 85 -6.43 6.97 -1.88
CA VAL A 85 -5.78 7.82 -0.85
C VAL A 85 -5.52 7.04 0.44
N CYS A 86 -6.52 6.32 0.97
CA CYS A 86 -6.33 5.57 2.21
C CYS A 86 -5.37 4.38 2.04
N GLN A 87 -5.39 3.69 0.89
CA GLN A 87 -4.40 2.66 0.57
C GLN A 87 -2.99 3.23 0.51
N TRP A 88 -2.85 4.40 -0.13
CA TRP A 88 -1.60 5.12 -0.22
C TRP A 88 -0.99 5.42 1.14
N ARG A 89 -1.73 6.16 1.95
CA ARG A 89 -1.29 6.58 3.28
C ARG A 89 -1.01 5.39 4.21
N ARG A 90 -1.80 4.30 4.13
CA ARG A 90 -1.52 3.05 4.85
C ARG A 90 -0.20 2.41 4.43
N SER A 91 0.08 2.35 3.12
CA SER A 91 1.34 1.79 2.64
C SER A 91 2.55 2.58 3.15
N LEU A 92 2.45 3.92 3.16
CA LEU A 92 3.51 4.79 3.66
C LEU A 92 3.73 4.55 5.15
N LEU A 93 2.65 4.48 5.94
CA LEU A 93 2.74 4.19 7.36
C LEU A 93 3.43 2.85 7.63
N TRP A 94 3.03 1.77 6.95
CA TRP A 94 3.65 0.47 7.16
C TRP A 94 5.13 0.44 6.76
N ARG A 95 5.50 1.16 5.69
CA ARG A 95 6.90 1.32 5.31
C ARG A 95 7.67 2.05 6.39
N ALA A 96 7.16 3.19 6.89
CA ALA A 96 7.78 3.96 7.96
C ALA A 96 7.95 3.11 9.23
N VAL A 97 6.91 2.39 9.66
CA VAL A 97 6.98 1.47 10.81
C VAL A 97 8.05 0.40 10.56
N MET A 98 8.10 -0.21 9.38
CA MET A 98 9.11 -1.21 9.06
C MET A 98 10.53 -0.63 9.12
N PHE A 99 10.75 0.56 8.53
CA PHE A 99 12.06 1.24 8.56
C PHE A 99 12.49 1.58 9.97
N GLN A 100 11.58 2.06 10.82
CA GLN A 100 11.85 2.32 12.24
C GLN A 100 12.25 1.04 13.00
N GLN A 101 11.70 -0.12 12.62
CA GLN A 101 12.02 -1.40 13.26
C GLN A 101 13.30 -2.06 12.71
N LEU A 102 13.80 -1.67 11.53
CA LEU A 102 14.99 -2.29 10.91
C LEU A 102 16.23 -2.28 11.82
N PRO A 103 16.60 -1.18 12.50
CA PRO A 103 17.76 -1.17 13.39
C PRO A 103 17.65 -2.23 14.49
N ASN A 104 16.47 -2.34 15.13
CA ASN A 104 16.21 -3.33 16.18
C ASN A 104 16.30 -4.77 15.64
N ILE A 105 15.82 -5.02 14.42
CA ILE A 105 15.94 -6.33 13.77
C ILE A 105 17.42 -6.64 13.49
N GLN A 106 18.17 -5.67 12.97
CA GLN A 106 19.57 -5.84 12.62
C GLN A 106 20.44 -6.07 13.85
N GLU A 107 20.17 -5.40 14.96
CA GLU A 107 20.86 -5.61 16.23
C GLU A 107 20.60 -7.02 16.79
N ARG A 108 19.34 -7.47 16.77
CA ARG A 108 18.96 -8.80 17.28
C ARG A 108 19.38 -9.94 16.37
N PHE A 109 19.46 -9.70 15.07
CA PHE A 109 19.73 -10.71 14.04
C PHE A 109 20.83 -10.26 13.06
N PRO A 110 22.05 -9.94 13.53
CA PRO A 110 23.07 -9.22 12.75
C PRO A 110 23.61 -10.00 11.55
N THR A 111 23.49 -11.32 11.58
CA THR A 111 23.97 -12.23 10.53
C THR A 111 22.85 -12.79 9.67
N HIS A 112 21.58 -12.44 9.96
CA HIS A 112 20.46 -12.82 9.12
C HIS A 112 20.41 -11.96 7.86
N ARG A 113 19.78 -12.49 6.83
CA ARG A 113 19.68 -11.82 5.53
C ARG A 113 18.24 -11.82 5.06
N TRP A 114 17.95 -10.96 4.08
CA TRP A 114 16.60 -10.81 3.54
C TRP A 114 16.44 -11.54 2.21
N VAL A 115 15.28 -12.17 2.02
CA VAL A 115 14.84 -12.77 0.76
C VAL A 115 13.45 -12.24 0.43
N PHE A 116 13.27 -11.72 -0.78
CA PHE A 116 11.97 -11.37 -1.31
C PHE A 116 11.37 -12.57 -2.04
N LEU A 117 10.09 -12.83 -1.84
CA LEU A 117 9.35 -13.94 -2.42
C LEU A 117 7.98 -13.46 -2.92
N THR A 118 7.64 -13.79 -4.16
CA THR A 118 6.28 -13.69 -4.70
C THR A 118 5.73 -15.08 -4.97
N LEU A 119 4.53 -15.39 -4.47
CA LEU A 119 3.83 -16.64 -4.71
C LEU A 119 2.50 -16.36 -5.42
N THR A 120 2.23 -17.03 -6.53
CA THR A 120 0.97 -16.87 -7.29
C THR A 120 0.12 -18.13 -7.29
N VAL A 121 -1.12 -18.00 -7.76
CA VAL A 121 -2.04 -19.09 -8.11
C VAL A 121 -2.49 -18.85 -9.56
N LYS A 122 -3.09 -19.86 -10.21
CA LYS A 122 -3.81 -19.63 -11.46
C LYS A 122 -4.92 -18.59 -11.21
N ASN A 123 -5.14 -17.69 -12.15
CA ASN A 123 -6.14 -16.63 -12.00
C ASN A 123 -7.52 -17.25 -11.78
N PRO A 124 -8.20 -17.01 -10.65
CA PRO A 124 -9.60 -17.39 -10.49
C PRO A 124 -10.52 -16.34 -11.12
N PRO A 125 -11.77 -16.71 -11.46
CA PRO A 125 -12.84 -15.73 -11.58
C PRO A 125 -12.91 -14.88 -10.31
N VAL A 126 -13.18 -13.57 -10.44
CA VAL A 126 -13.23 -12.67 -9.28
C VAL A 126 -14.30 -13.11 -8.27
N THR A 127 -15.37 -13.76 -8.72
CA THR A 127 -16.44 -14.37 -7.89
C THR A 127 -15.95 -15.51 -6.99
N GLU A 128 -14.81 -16.11 -7.29
CA GLU A 128 -14.18 -17.20 -6.51
C GLU A 128 -13.00 -16.71 -5.67
N LEU A 129 -12.74 -15.40 -5.68
CA LEU A 129 -11.56 -14.80 -5.06
C LEU A 129 -11.48 -15.08 -3.55
N ARG A 130 -12.60 -15.01 -2.81
CA ARG A 130 -12.62 -15.25 -1.37
C ARG A 130 -12.11 -16.64 -1.03
N ASP A 131 -12.63 -17.66 -1.69
CA ASP A 131 -12.29 -19.05 -1.40
C ASP A 131 -10.89 -19.39 -1.91
N THR A 132 -10.49 -18.80 -3.04
CA THR A 132 -9.09 -18.85 -3.50
C THR A 132 -8.14 -18.28 -2.46
N LEU A 133 -8.43 -17.09 -1.91
CA LEU A 133 -7.59 -16.45 -0.90
C LEU A 133 -7.56 -17.23 0.42
N LYS A 134 -8.68 -17.84 0.85
CA LYS A 134 -8.68 -18.75 2.01
C LYS A 134 -7.75 -19.94 1.76
N HIS A 135 -7.90 -20.60 0.61
CA HIS A 135 -7.05 -21.73 0.23
C HIS A 135 -5.58 -21.35 0.13
N MET A 136 -5.25 -20.19 -0.43
CA MET A 136 -3.89 -19.66 -0.44
C MET A 136 -3.35 -19.43 0.97
N ASN A 137 -4.16 -18.91 1.91
CA ASN A 137 -3.75 -18.74 3.30
C ASN A 137 -3.49 -20.08 4.01
N ASP A 138 -4.34 -21.10 3.78
CA ASP A 138 -4.12 -22.44 4.30
C ASP A 138 -2.87 -23.09 3.69
N SER A 139 -2.64 -22.85 2.41
CA SER A 139 -1.43 -23.28 1.69
C SER A 139 -0.19 -22.61 2.26
N TRP A 140 -0.25 -21.32 2.56
CA TRP A 140 0.82 -20.60 3.24
C TRP A 140 1.11 -21.21 4.61
N LYS A 141 0.08 -21.52 5.40
CA LYS A 141 0.24 -22.19 6.71
C LYS A 141 0.96 -23.53 6.56
N ARG A 142 0.55 -24.36 5.59
CA ARG A 142 1.24 -25.63 5.27
C ARG A 142 2.70 -25.41 4.88
N LEU A 143 2.98 -24.43 4.01
CA LEU A 143 4.33 -24.10 3.54
C LEU A 143 5.25 -23.74 4.71
N ILE A 144 4.82 -22.82 5.58
CA ILE A 144 5.65 -22.35 6.71
C ILE A 144 5.83 -23.41 7.80
N GLU A 145 4.96 -24.42 7.83
CA GLU A 145 5.07 -25.53 8.77
C GLU A 145 6.10 -26.59 8.35
N THR A 146 6.49 -26.62 7.07
CA THR A 146 7.45 -27.58 6.53
C THR A 146 8.84 -27.46 7.18
N LYS A 147 9.54 -28.60 7.31
CA LYS A 147 10.93 -28.63 7.78
C LYS A 147 11.85 -27.76 6.93
N ARG A 148 11.68 -27.81 5.60
CA ARG A 148 12.47 -27.07 4.61
C ARG A 148 12.34 -25.55 4.78
N PHE A 149 11.13 -25.06 5.03
CA PHE A 149 10.91 -23.63 5.32
C PHE A 149 11.54 -23.25 6.66
N LYS A 150 11.21 -23.98 7.75
CA LYS A 150 11.68 -23.69 9.11
C LYS A 150 13.20 -23.80 9.29
N SER A 151 13.88 -24.63 8.49
CA SER A 151 15.34 -24.74 8.54
C SER A 151 16.02 -23.46 8.06
N GLY A 152 15.42 -22.77 7.07
CA GLY A 152 16.02 -21.62 6.42
C GLY A 152 15.48 -20.26 6.87
N VAL A 153 14.18 -20.17 7.18
CA VAL A 153 13.48 -18.90 7.46
C VAL A 153 13.28 -18.73 8.96
N ALA A 154 13.70 -17.59 9.50
CA ALA A 154 13.52 -17.22 10.92
C ALA A 154 12.22 -16.44 11.15
N GLY A 155 11.82 -15.60 10.19
CA GLY A 155 10.59 -14.82 10.27
C GLY A 155 10.17 -14.29 8.91
N PHE A 156 8.94 -13.79 8.84
CA PHE A 156 8.39 -13.23 7.60
C PHE A 156 7.42 -12.08 7.86
N ILE A 157 7.31 -11.21 6.86
CA ILE A 157 6.16 -10.32 6.64
C ILE A 157 5.59 -10.72 5.28
N ARG A 158 4.28 -10.93 5.20
CA ARG A 158 3.57 -11.30 3.98
C ARG A 158 2.38 -10.37 3.78
N THR A 159 2.22 -9.88 2.57
CA THR A 159 1.05 -9.13 2.12
C THR A 159 0.33 -9.90 1.02
N THR A 160 -0.95 -9.57 0.83
CA THR A 160 -1.79 -10.06 -0.25
C THR A 160 -2.04 -8.90 -1.20
N GLU A 161 -1.72 -9.10 -2.47
CA GLU A 161 -2.05 -8.19 -3.56
C GLU A 161 -3.01 -8.90 -4.52
N VAL A 162 -4.01 -8.18 -5.01
CA VAL A 162 -4.95 -8.65 -6.03
C VAL A 162 -4.93 -7.63 -7.16
N THR A 163 -4.56 -8.06 -8.36
CA THR A 163 -4.71 -7.27 -9.59
C THR A 163 -5.77 -7.91 -10.49
N ARG A 164 -6.12 -7.26 -11.60
CA ARG A 164 -6.94 -7.91 -12.64
C ARG A 164 -6.12 -9.00 -13.35
N GLY A 165 -6.79 -10.10 -13.70
CA GLY A 165 -6.19 -11.14 -14.55
C GLY A 165 -6.01 -10.63 -15.98
N ASN A 166 -4.98 -11.13 -16.67
CA ASN A 166 -4.74 -10.83 -18.09
C ASN A 166 -5.44 -11.82 -19.04
N ASP A 167 -6.19 -12.77 -18.49
CA ASP A 167 -6.86 -13.88 -19.17
C ASP A 167 -8.39 -13.75 -19.20
N GLY A 168 -8.92 -12.57 -18.82
CA GLY A 168 -10.34 -12.24 -18.95
C GLY A 168 -10.75 -11.04 -18.09
N ASP A 169 -11.82 -10.35 -18.47
CA ASP A 169 -12.25 -9.09 -17.82
C ASP A 169 -12.67 -9.25 -16.35
N MET A 170 -13.25 -10.42 -16.02
CA MET A 170 -13.73 -10.74 -14.68
C MET A 170 -12.82 -11.75 -13.95
N MET A 171 -11.54 -11.79 -14.34
CA MET A 171 -10.52 -12.61 -13.68
C MET A 171 -9.76 -11.79 -12.65
N ALA A 172 -9.32 -12.44 -11.57
CA ALA A 172 -8.45 -11.86 -10.56
C ALA A 172 -7.08 -12.51 -10.61
N HIS A 173 -6.05 -11.78 -10.19
CA HIS A 173 -4.68 -12.27 -10.06
C HIS A 173 -4.19 -12.07 -8.62
N PRO A 174 -4.68 -12.89 -7.66
CA PRO A 174 -4.20 -12.84 -6.30
C PRO A 174 -2.79 -13.42 -6.19
N HIS A 175 -1.93 -12.71 -5.46
CA HIS A 175 -0.58 -13.16 -5.18
C HIS A 175 -0.11 -12.67 -3.81
N PHE A 176 0.88 -13.37 -3.27
CA PHE A 176 1.53 -12.98 -2.03
C PHE A 176 2.88 -12.37 -2.32
N HIS A 177 3.15 -11.22 -1.72
CA HIS A 177 4.50 -10.73 -1.53
C HIS A 177 4.95 -11.04 -0.12
N ALA A 178 6.16 -11.56 0.04
CA ALA A 178 6.74 -11.85 1.34
C ALA A 178 8.19 -11.38 1.42
N LEU A 179 8.51 -10.73 2.52
CA LEU A 179 9.86 -10.42 2.93
C LEU A 179 10.26 -11.39 4.04
N LEU A 180 11.22 -12.26 3.74
CA LEU A 180 11.68 -13.33 4.62
C LEU A 180 13.01 -12.95 5.26
N LEU A 181 13.08 -13.02 6.59
CA LEU A 181 14.34 -12.97 7.32
C LEU A 181 14.88 -14.40 7.41
N VAL A 182 15.98 -14.67 6.71
CA VAL A 182 16.59 -16.00 6.61
C VAL A 182 17.80 -16.13 7.52
N LYS A 183 18.00 -17.34 8.05
CA LYS A 183 19.09 -17.68 8.98
C LYS A 183 20.46 -17.60 8.28
N PRO A 184 21.57 -17.46 9.03
CA PRO A 184 22.91 -17.35 8.46
C PRO A 184 23.34 -18.56 7.60
N SER A 185 22.76 -19.74 7.88
CA SER A 185 22.98 -20.97 7.12
C SER A 185 22.22 -21.04 5.79
N TYR A 186 21.26 -20.15 5.52
CA TYR A 186 20.39 -20.23 4.34
C TYR A 186 21.19 -20.21 3.03
N PHE A 187 22.21 -19.35 2.91
CA PHE A 187 23.02 -19.26 1.69
C PHE A 187 24.24 -20.19 1.70
N LYS A 188 24.30 -21.16 2.63
CA LYS A 188 25.43 -22.07 2.79
C LYS A 188 25.00 -23.51 2.49
N GLY A 189 25.77 -24.21 1.66
CA GLY A 189 25.57 -25.63 1.34
C GLY A 189 24.14 -25.96 0.91
N GLN A 190 23.53 -26.94 1.55
CA GLN A 190 22.17 -27.43 1.24
C GLN A 190 21.04 -26.53 1.79
N GLY A 191 21.35 -25.45 2.51
CA GLY A 191 20.35 -24.56 3.09
C GLY A 191 19.60 -23.70 2.07
N TYR A 192 20.20 -23.47 0.89
CA TYR A 192 19.67 -22.55 -0.11
C TYR A 192 18.50 -23.19 -0.86
N ILE A 193 17.36 -22.50 -0.87
CA ILE A 193 16.17 -22.92 -1.62
C ILE A 193 16.17 -22.18 -2.95
N LYS A 194 16.39 -22.93 -4.04
CA LYS A 194 16.40 -22.38 -5.40
C LYS A 194 14.97 -22.08 -5.84
N GLN A 195 14.80 -21.30 -6.91
CA GLN A 195 13.47 -20.94 -7.42
C GLN A 195 12.64 -22.18 -7.80
N GLY A 196 13.24 -23.20 -8.41
CA GLY A 196 12.56 -24.47 -8.71
C GLY A 196 12.03 -25.16 -7.44
N ASP A 197 12.87 -25.29 -6.41
CA ASP A 197 12.44 -25.85 -5.12
C ASP A 197 11.30 -25.03 -4.49
N TRP A 198 11.32 -23.70 -4.61
CA TRP A 198 10.21 -22.86 -4.14
C TRP A 198 8.91 -23.10 -4.92
N VAL A 199 8.99 -23.28 -6.24
CA VAL A 199 7.84 -23.65 -7.09
C VAL A 199 7.26 -24.99 -6.65
N GLU A 200 8.09 -26.01 -6.44
CA GLU A 200 7.67 -27.33 -5.97
C GLU A 200 7.05 -27.29 -4.56
N MET A 201 7.73 -26.60 -3.64
CA MET A 201 7.24 -26.41 -2.27
C MET A 201 5.89 -25.69 -2.26
N TRP A 202 5.73 -24.65 -3.09
CA TRP A 202 4.48 -23.92 -3.18
C TRP A 202 3.38 -24.73 -3.87
N SER A 203 3.65 -25.39 -5.00
CA SER A 203 2.71 -26.29 -5.67
C SER A 203 2.19 -27.37 -4.72
N LYS A 204 3.10 -28.03 -3.98
CA LYS A 204 2.74 -29.06 -2.99
C LYS A 204 1.92 -28.49 -1.83
N ALA A 205 2.29 -27.32 -1.31
CA ALA A 205 1.53 -26.66 -0.25
C ALA A 205 0.15 -26.20 -0.75
N LEU A 206 0.06 -25.73 -2.00
CA LEU A 206 -1.16 -25.35 -2.69
C LEU A 206 -2.03 -26.55 -3.07
N ARG A 207 -1.45 -27.77 -3.10
CA ARG A 207 -2.09 -28.98 -3.62
C ARG A 207 -2.56 -28.78 -5.07
N ALA A 208 -1.77 -28.05 -5.84
CA ALA A 208 -2.02 -27.82 -7.25
C ALA A 208 -1.56 -29.02 -8.08
N ASP A 209 -2.29 -29.30 -9.14
CA ASP A 209 -1.92 -30.22 -10.22
C ASP A 209 -1.03 -29.54 -11.29
N TYR A 210 -0.62 -28.30 -11.05
CA TYR A 210 0.24 -27.50 -11.91
C TYR A 210 1.40 -26.87 -11.11
N LEU A 211 2.41 -26.36 -11.85
CA LEU A 211 3.51 -25.58 -11.28
C LEU A 211 3.17 -24.08 -11.31
N PRO A 212 2.93 -23.42 -10.15
CA PRO A 212 2.63 -22.00 -10.09
C PRO A 212 3.86 -21.13 -10.38
N SER A 213 3.62 -19.86 -10.73
CA SER A 213 4.71 -18.90 -10.87
C SER A 213 5.20 -18.46 -9.49
N VAL A 214 6.53 -18.47 -9.32
CA VAL A 214 7.20 -18.01 -8.12
C VAL A 214 8.38 -17.15 -8.52
N ASN A 215 8.54 -16.01 -7.86
CA ASN A 215 9.72 -15.16 -8.00
C ASN A 215 10.41 -15.06 -6.65
N VAL A 216 11.70 -15.41 -6.58
CA VAL A 216 12.50 -15.34 -5.35
C VAL A 216 13.79 -14.60 -5.62
N LYS A 217 14.12 -13.63 -4.77
CA LYS A 217 15.33 -12.80 -4.92
C LYS A 217 16.01 -12.60 -3.57
N ALA A 218 17.30 -12.91 -3.51
CA ALA A 218 18.11 -12.49 -2.38
C ALA A 218 18.22 -10.96 -2.37
N VAL A 219 17.92 -10.34 -1.24
CA VAL A 219 18.10 -8.90 -1.05
C VAL A 219 19.52 -8.71 -0.52
N LYS A 220 20.41 -8.15 -1.34
CA LYS A 220 21.79 -7.91 -0.92
C LYS A 220 21.80 -6.70 0.01
N ALA A 221 21.64 -6.92 1.30
CA ALA A 221 21.93 -5.92 2.32
C ALA A 221 23.45 -5.88 2.54
N THR A 222 24.18 -5.16 1.69
CA THR A 222 25.53 -4.68 2.01
C THR A 222 25.43 -3.48 2.95
N LEU A 223 26.45 -3.24 3.78
CA LEU A 223 26.49 -2.08 4.69
C LEU A 223 26.59 -0.73 3.94
N ASP A 224 26.91 -0.78 2.64
CA ASP A 224 26.94 0.38 1.77
C ASP A 224 25.53 0.89 1.41
N GLU A 225 25.48 2.08 0.82
CA GLU A 225 24.23 2.74 0.40
C GLU A 225 23.44 1.91 -0.62
N LYS A 226 24.14 1.16 -1.48
CA LYS A 226 23.54 0.32 -2.52
C LYS A 226 22.76 -0.84 -1.93
N GLY A 227 23.27 -1.45 -0.86
CA GLY A 227 22.62 -2.54 -0.16
C GLY A 227 21.35 -2.10 0.56
N ARG A 228 21.40 -0.92 1.21
CA ARG A 228 20.23 -0.27 1.81
C ARG A 228 19.13 -0.03 0.77
N LYS A 229 19.45 0.61 -0.35
CA LYS A 229 18.48 0.84 -1.46
C LYS A 229 17.79 -0.44 -1.96
N GLN A 230 18.45 -1.59 -1.95
CA GLN A 230 17.83 -2.86 -2.34
C GLN A 230 16.83 -3.37 -1.31
N LEU A 231 17.16 -3.24 -0.02
CA LEU A 231 16.24 -3.58 1.06
C LEU A 231 15.04 -2.64 1.05
N ASP A 232 15.26 -1.34 0.87
CA ASP A 232 14.18 -0.34 0.78
C ASP A 232 13.23 -0.68 -0.36
N LYS A 233 13.77 -1.05 -1.54
CA LYS A 233 12.96 -1.48 -2.67
C LYS A 233 12.14 -2.74 -2.34
N ALA A 234 12.73 -3.73 -1.66
CA ALA A 234 12.04 -4.95 -1.29
C ALA A 234 10.94 -4.70 -0.23
N ILE A 235 11.17 -3.79 0.71
CA ILE A 235 10.18 -3.35 1.71
C ILE A 235 9.05 -2.60 1.00
N CYS A 236 9.38 -1.64 0.14
CA CYS A 236 8.41 -0.88 -0.64
C CYS A 236 7.55 -1.76 -1.54
N GLU A 237 8.13 -2.81 -2.12
CA GLU A 237 7.43 -3.84 -2.91
C GLU A 237 6.51 -4.71 -2.05
N THR A 238 6.99 -5.15 -0.88
CA THR A 238 6.19 -6.02 0.01
C THR A 238 5.04 -5.24 0.64
N LEU A 239 5.27 -4.00 1.05
CA LEU A 239 4.30 -3.13 1.72
C LEU A 239 3.68 -2.13 0.73
N LYS A 240 3.20 -2.65 -0.42
CA LYS A 240 2.39 -1.90 -1.40
C LYS A 240 0.90 -1.94 -1.05
N TYR A 241 0.11 -1.29 -1.90
CA TYR A 241 -1.34 -1.39 -1.90
C TYR A 241 -1.78 -2.83 -2.10
N SER A 242 -2.91 -3.17 -1.48
CA SER A 242 -3.57 -4.45 -1.69
C SER A 242 -4.14 -4.63 -3.11
N VAL A 243 -4.41 -3.52 -3.80
CA VAL A 243 -4.84 -3.47 -5.20
C VAL A 243 -4.27 -2.19 -5.81
N LYS A 244 -3.86 -2.23 -7.07
CA LYS A 244 -3.39 -1.02 -7.75
C LYS A 244 -4.57 -0.08 -8.06
N PRO A 245 -4.42 1.24 -7.87
CA PRO A 245 -5.46 2.20 -8.22
C PRO A 245 -5.95 2.06 -9.67
N SER A 246 -5.06 1.78 -10.61
CA SER A 246 -5.40 1.55 -12.03
C SER A 246 -6.34 0.35 -12.26
N ASP A 247 -6.26 -0.69 -11.42
CA ASP A 247 -7.16 -1.84 -11.49
C ASP A 247 -8.55 -1.51 -10.91
N LEU A 248 -8.59 -0.64 -9.89
CA LEU A 248 -9.81 -0.19 -9.23
C LEU A 248 -10.58 0.86 -10.05
N ALA A 249 -9.85 1.76 -10.72
CA ALA A 249 -10.38 2.92 -11.44
C ALA A 249 -10.70 2.64 -12.93
N LEU A 250 -10.85 1.36 -13.30
CA LEU A 250 -11.14 0.97 -14.68
C LEU A 250 -12.63 1.19 -15.00
N GLU A 251 -12.94 2.06 -15.95
CA GLU A 251 -14.33 2.47 -16.22
C GLU A 251 -15.09 1.54 -17.17
N ARG A 252 -14.38 0.74 -17.98
CA ARG A 252 -14.99 -0.07 -19.06
C ARG A 252 -16.02 -1.08 -18.60
N ASP A 253 -15.91 -1.56 -17.36
CA ASP A 253 -16.83 -2.54 -16.76
C ASP A 253 -17.85 -1.90 -15.81
N LYS A 254 -17.93 -0.56 -15.78
CA LYS A 254 -18.80 0.21 -14.88
C LYS A 254 -18.64 -0.20 -13.40
N GLY A 255 -17.45 -0.65 -13.01
CA GLY A 255 -17.14 -1.04 -11.65
C GLY A 255 -17.51 -2.47 -11.29
N ALA A 256 -18.00 -3.29 -12.23
CA ALA A 256 -18.44 -4.66 -11.94
C ALA A 256 -17.37 -5.49 -11.21
N TRP A 257 -16.12 -5.46 -11.68
CA TRP A 257 -15.02 -6.16 -11.00
C TRP A 257 -14.70 -5.55 -9.63
N LEU A 258 -14.71 -4.22 -9.50
CA LEU A 258 -14.50 -3.53 -8.23
C LEU A 258 -15.56 -3.93 -7.20
N HIS A 259 -16.82 -3.99 -7.60
CA HIS A 259 -17.94 -4.36 -6.73
C HIS A 259 -17.79 -5.79 -6.24
N GLU A 260 -17.51 -6.72 -7.16
CA GLU A 260 -17.35 -8.13 -6.81
C GLU A 260 -16.12 -8.34 -5.92
N MET A 261 -14.97 -7.76 -6.29
CA MET A 261 -13.77 -7.78 -5.47
C MET A 261 -14.05 -7.25 -4.05
N THR A 262 -14.77 -6.12 -3.93
CA THR A 262 -15.12 -5.51 -2.64
C THR A 262 -15.89 -6.48 -1.74
N LYS A 263 -16.85 -7.24 -2.30
CA LYS A 263 -17.61 -8.27 -1.58
C LYS A 263 -16.72 -9.44 -1.17
N GLN A 264 -15.91 -9.91 -2.11
CA GLN A 264 -15.07 -11.09 -1.94
C GLN A 264 -14.03 -10.90 -0.84
N VAL A 265 -13.43 -9.70 -0.74
CA VAL A 265 -12.37 -9.44 0.26
C VAL A 265 -12.87 -8.80 1.55
N HIS A 266 -14.19 -8.61 1.69
CA HIS A 266 -14.78 -8.03 2.88
C HIS A 266 -14.38 -8.80 4.16
N LYS A 267 -13.85 -8.08 5.15
CA LYS A 267 -13.31 -8.60 6.43
C LYS A 267 -12.13 -9.57 6.30
N MET A 268 -11.47 -9.64 5.15
CA MET A 268 -10.25 -10.46 5.00
C MET A 268 -9.00 -9.69 5.44
N ARG A 269 -8.11 -10.35 6.19
CA ARG A 269 -6.82 -9.79 6.59
C ARG A 269 -5.78 -9.98 5.49
N PHE A 270 -5.16 -8.90 5.04
CA PHE A 270 -4.24 -8.91 3.90
C PHE A 270 -2.75 -8.88 4.29
N ILE A 271 -2.45 -8.67 5.58
CA ILE A 271 -1.09 -8.67 6.11
C ILE A 271 -0.94 -9.75 7.17
N ALA A 272 0.14 -10.51 7.09
CA ALA A 272 0.52 -11.50 8.08
C ALA A 272 2.01 -11.38 8.43
N THR A 273 2.33 -11.56 9.70
CA THR A 273 3.72 -11.59 10.21
C THR A 273 3.93 -12.88 10.99
N GLY A 274 5.13 -13.46 10.94
CA GLY A 274 5.40 -14.71 11.66
C GLY A 274 6.87 -14.94 11.98
N GLY A 275 7.12 -15.98 12.79
CA GLY A 275 8.44 -16.27 13.34
C GLY A 275 8.94 -15.11 14.22
N VAL A 276 10.21 -14.76 14.08
CA VAL A 276 10.84 -13.67 14.87
C VAL A 276 10.31 -12.27 14.53
N LEU A 277 9.55 -12.13 13.43
CA LEU A 277 8.94 -10.86 13.00
C LEU A 277 7.46 -10.75 13.41
N LYS A 278 6.94 -11.70 14.17
CA LYS A 278 5.53 -11.70 14.60
C LYS A 278 5.26 -10.45 15.45
N GLY A 279 4.23 -9.69 15.07
CA GLY A 279 3.78 -8.50 15.81
C GLY A 279 4.56 -7.23 15.49
N ILE A 280 5.44 -7.24 14.48
CA ILE A 280 6.22 -6.05 14.10
C ILE A 280 5.38 -4.94 13.46
N LEU A 281 4.22 -5.29 12.88
CA LEU A 281 3.25 -4.34 12.35
C LEU A 281 1.99 -4.37 13.21
N LYS A 282 1.50 -3.17 13.56
CA LYS A 282 0.25 -2.97 14.29
C LYS A 282 -0.97 -3.45 13.48
N PRO A 283 -2.03 -3.96 14.12
CA PRO A 283 -3.30 -4.26 13.45
C PRO A 283 -3.89 -3.05 12.70
N GLU A 284 -4.57 -3.31 11.58
CA GLU A 284 -5.13 -2.25 10.70
C GLU A 284 -6.19 -1.39 11.39
N ASP A 285 -6.97 -2.00 12.25
CA ASP A 285 -8.07 -1.41 13.01
C ASP A 285 -7.60 -0.50 14.14
N GLU A 286 -6.32 -0.58 14.51
CA GLU A 286 -5.72 0.30 15.53
C GLU A 286 -4.97 1.49 14.92
N ILE A 287 -4.94 1.64 13.59
CA ILE A 287 -4.25 2.75 12.92
C ILE A 287 -5.04 4.05 13.06
N THR A 288 -4.47 5.07 13.69
CA THR A 288 -5.08 6.38 13.89
C THR A 288 -4.91 7.31 12.67
N THR A 289 -5.63 8.43 12.65
CA THR A 289 -5.55 9.39 11.53
C THR A 289 -4.23 10.13 11.55
N GLU A 290 -3.74 10.43 12.75
CA GLU A 290 -2.46 11.07 13.01
C GLU A 290 -1.32 10.20 12.48
N GLU A 291 -1.35 8.88 12.73
CA GLU A 291 -0.37 7.93 12.17
C GLU A 291 -0.39 7.93 10.62
N MET A 292 -1.56 8.09 9.99
CA MET A 292 -1.65 8.21 8.53
C MET A 292 -1.18 9.57 7.99
N ILE A 293 -1.18 10.64 8.80
CA ILE A 293 -0.65 11.96 8.46
C ILE A 293 0.88 11.96 8.60
N SER A 294 1.39 11.45 9.72
CA SER A 294 2.82 11.44 10.07
C SER A 294 3.61 10.29 9.42
N SER A 295 3.15 9.74 8.30
CA SER A 295 3.75 8.56 7.66
C SER A 295 5.13 8.81 7.01
N SER A 296 5.81 9.89 7.39
CA SER A 296 7.19 10.23 7.04
C SER A 296 8.14 9.88 8.17
N GLU A 297 9.40 9.62 7.84
CA GLU A 297 10.43 9.22 8.82
C GLU A 297 10.83 10.36 9.78
N GLU A 298 10.54 11.60 9.41
CA GLU A 298 10.90 12.80 10.18
C GLU A 298 9.66 13.57 10.62
N VAL A 299 9.58 13.89 11.92
CA VAL A 299 8.62 14.85 12.47
C VAL A 299 9.20 16.24 12.25
N GLN A 300 8.60 17.00 11.34
CA GLN A 300 9.00 18.38 11.10
C GLN A 300 8.17 19.30 11.99
N ASP A 301 8.89 20.05 12.84
CA ASP A 301 8.30 21.14 13.61
C ASP A 301 8.00 22.30 12.66
N VAL A 302 6.73 22.62 12.54
CA VAL A 302 6.23 23.75 11.77
C VAL A 302 5.15 24.38 12.64
N GLY A 303 5.14 25.71 12.72
CA GLY A 303 4.29 26.48 13.63
C GLY A 303 2.80 26.19 13.50
N GLU A 304 1.96 26.83 14.30
CA GLU A 304 0.53 26.47 14.40
C GLU A 304 -0.28 26.80 13.14
N ALA A 305 0.16 27.79 12.35
CA ALA A 305 -0.50 28.21 11.12
C ALA A 305 -0.67 27.05 10.11
N ARG A 306 -1.81 27.05 9.42
CA ARG A 306 -2.22 26.05 8.44
C ARG A 306 -2.71 26.71 7.16
N VAL A 307 -2.06 26.34 6.06
CA VAL A 307 -2.48 26.67 4.70
C VAL A 307 -3.29 25.50 4.13
N ALA A 308 -4.50 25.79 3.66
CA ALA A 308 -5.45 24.78 3.22
C ALA A 308 -5.56 24.71 1.69
N PHE A 309 -5.72 23.49 1.19
CA PHE A 309 -6.03 23.20 -0.20
C PHE A 309 -7.25 22.28 -0.27
N GLN A 310 -8.20 22.62 -1.13
CA GLN A 310 -9.42 21.84 -1.36
C GLN A 310 -9.33 21.11 -2.69
N PHE A 311 -9.66 19.82 -2.70
CA PHE A 311 -9.76 19.07 -3.94
C PHE A 311 -10.94 19.56 -4.78
N ARG A 312 -10.70 19.83 -6.06
CA ARG A 312 -11.68 20.27 -7.04
C ARG A 312 -11.88 19.19 -8.10
N PRO A 313 -12.98 18.42 -8.06
CA PRO A 313 -13.25 17.34 -9.01
C PRO A 313 -13.19 17.77 -10.48
N GLU A 314 -13.59 19.01 -10.77
CA GLU A 314 -13.56 19.62 -12.10
C GLU A 314 -12.14 19.71 -12.69
N TYR A 315 -11.13 19.93 -11.84
CA TYR A 315 -9.72 19.97 -12.25
C TYR A 315 -8.98 18.67 -11.95
N ARG A 316 -9.59 17.80 -11.13
CA ARG A 316 -8.96 16.63 -10.51
C ARG A 316 -7.66 16.97 -9.78
N LYS A 317 -7.61 18.17 -9.17
CA LYS A 317 -6.46 18.71 -8.46
C LYS A 317 -6.86 19.46 -7.19
N TYR A 318 -5.92 19.61 -6.27
CA TYR A 318 -6.05 20.47 -5.10
C TYR A 318 -5.80 21.94 -5.46
N VAL A 319 -6.70 22.82 -5.03
CA VAL A 319 -6.65 24.27 -5.24
C VAL A 319 -6.54 24.96 -3.89
N TYR A 320 -5.71 26.00 -3.79
CA TYR A 320 -5.57 26.82 -2.60
C TYR A 320 -6.95 27.33 -2.13
N ALA A 321 -7.25 27.12 -0.86
CA ALA A 321 -8.57 27.33 -0.27
C ALA A 321 -8.47 28.18 1.00
N PRO A 322 -8.21 29.51 0.88
CA PRO A 322 -7.89 30.39 2.00
C PRO A 322 -8.98 30.43 3.09
N LYS A 323 -10.24 30.19 2.71
CA LYS A 323 -11.38 30.09 3.65
C LYS A 323 -11.23 28.99 4.72
N TYR A 324 -10.31 28.04 4.53
CA TYR A 324 -10.05 26.96 5.47
C TYR A 324 -8.67 27.07 6.16
N ASN A 325 -7.94 28.16 5.92
CA ASN A 325 -6.69 28.43 6.62
C ASN A 325 -6.96 28.62 8.12
N GLU A 326 -5.95 28.29 8.92
CA GLU A 326 -5.91 28.57 10.36
C GLU A 326 -4.64 29.39 10.60
N TYR A 327 -4.73 30.49 11.33
CA TYR A 327 -3.62 31.41 11.57
C TYR A 327 -3.26 31.47 13.04
#